data_AF-A0A524RQ64-F1
#
_entry.id   AF-A0A524RQ64-F1
#
_cell.length_a   1.000
_cell.length_b   1.000
_cell.length_c   1.000
_cell.angle_alpha   90.00
_cell.angle_beta   90.00
_cell.angle_gamma   90.00
#
_symmetry.space_group_name_H-M   'P 1'
#
loop_
_entity.id
_entity.type
_entity.pdbx_description
1 polymer ?
#
loop_
_entity_poly.entity_id
_entity_poly.type
_entity_poly.pdbx_seq_one_letter_code
_entity_poly.pdbx_strand_id
1 'polypeptide(L)'
;MTDSNSGPSQDQDEAPHDTTANNTTAEHSAERGKSMNTEPAQQWEYAVYHVNFSKDQHTSPSASEASEKLGGTLSPEFIRKEFPEQYQKAPPTHPAEQLRVFLNTVGSKGWELTSTTHIGPLLMFIFRRPKPQPSAQP
;
A
#
# COMPACT_ATOMS: atom_id res chain seq x y z
N MET A 1 -69.36 -17.36 10.53
CA MET A 1 -69.95 -18.71 10.35
C MET A 1 -68.96 -19.48 9.49
N THR A 2 -68.19 -20.47 9.92
CA THR A 2 -68.12 -21.27 11.15
C THR A 2 -66.74 -21.92 11.20
N ASP A 3 -66.21 -22.10 12.41
CA ASP A 3 -65.07 -22.94 12.77
C ASP A 3 -65.23 -24.42 12.38
N SER A 4 -64.11 -25.14 12.30
CA SER A 4 -63.89 -26.56 12.72
C SER A 4 -62.50 -26.98 12.18
N ASN A 5 -61.40 -26.98 12.94
CA ASN A 5 -61.01 -27.80 14.11
C ASN A 5 -61.06 -29.32 13.89
N SER A 6 -59.90 -29.98 14.00
CA SER A 6 -59.72 -31.34 14.54
C SER A 6 -58.23 -31.55 14.88
N GLY A 7 -57.90 -31.54 16.18
CA GLY A 7 -56.65 -32.11 16.75
C GLY A 7 -56.79 -33.64 16.94
N PRO A 8 -56.19 -34.29 17.97
CA PRO A 8 -55.07 -33.90 18.86
C PRO A 8 -54.08 -35.07 19.16
N SER A 9 -53.27 -34.92 20.23
CA SER A 9 -52.57 -35.92 21.09
C SER A 9 -51.10 -36.26 20.75
N GLN A 10 -50.12 -35.82 21.57
CA GLN A 10 -49.61 -36.37 22.87
C GLN A 10 -48.71 -37.60 22.64
N ASP A 11 -47.49 -37.74 23.17
CA ASP A 11 -46.98 -37.69 24.57
C ASP A 11 -45.45 -37.40 24.56
N GLN A 12 -44.91 -36.52 25.41
CA GLN A 12 -44.34 -36.73 26.76
C GLN A 12 -43.18 -37.76 26.86
N ASP A 13 -41.99 -37.29 27.28
CA ASP A 13 -41.33 -37.80 28.49
C ASP A 13 -40.17 -36.88 28.95
N GLU A 14 -40.19 -36.57 30.24
CA GLU A 14 -39.10 -36.02 31.09
C GLU A 14 -37.92 -37.02 31.15
N ALA A 15 -36.66 -36.72 31.50
CA ALA A 15 -36.16 -36.13 32.74
C ALA A 15 -34.59 -36.02 32.69
N PRO A 16 -33.93 -35.44 33.72
CA PRO A 16 -32.59 -34.83 33.67
C PRO A 16 -31.48 -35.67 34.34
N HIS A 17 -30.19 -35.30 34.18
CA HIS A 17 -29.13 -35.61 35.17
C HIS A 17 -27.94 -34.62 35.11
N ASP A 18 -27.69 -34.00 36.26
CA ASP A 18 -26.47 -33.34 36.73
C ASP A 18 -25.35 -34.39 36.97
N THR A 19 -24.06 -33.99 36.99
CA THR A 19 -22.96 -34.50 37.88
C THR A 19 -21.55 -34.29 37.30
N THR A 20 -20.80 -33.42 38.00
CA THR A 20 -19.38 -33.54 38.40
C THR A 20 -18.24 -32.93 37.57
N ALA A 21 -17.53 -32.06 38.33
CA ALA A 21 -16.21 -31.47 38.15
C ALA A 21 -15.09 -32.44 37.78
N ASN A 22 -13.95 -31.91 37.31
CA ASN A 22 -12.63 -32.30 37.80
C ASN A 22 -11.60 -31.19 37.50
N ASN A 23 -11.00 -30.67 38.57
CA ASN A 23 -9.84 -29.79 38.56
C ASN A 23 -8.57 -30.60 38.24
N THR A 24 -7.59 -30.00 37.57
CA THR A 24 -6.19 -30.44 37.67
C THR A 24 -5.28 -29.23 37.75
N THR A 25 -4.81 -28.99 38.97
CA THR A 25 -3.68 -28.14 39.33
C THR A 25 -2.37 -28.81 38.93
N ALA A 26 -1.49 -28.07 38.26
CA ALA A 26 -0.06 -28.32 38.26
C ALA A 26 0.68 -26.98 38.15
N GLU A 27 0.90 -26.32 39.29
CA GLU A 27 2.00 -25.39 39.48
C GLU A 27 3.28 -26.20 39.75
N HIS A 28 4.32 -26.05 38.90
CA HIS A 28 5.69 -25.79 39.36
C HIS A 28 6.67 -25.70 38.18
N SER A 29 7.33 -24.54 38.10
CA SER A 29 8.77 -24.39 37.90
C SER A 29 9.45 -25.13 36.75
N ALA A 30 9.62 -24.40 35.65
CA ALA A 30 10.89 -24.39 34.93
C ALA A 30 11.12 -22.99 34.34
N GLU A 31 11.67 -22.09 35.17
CA GLU A 31 12.45 -20.95 34.68
C GLU A 31 13.67 -21.50 33.92
N ARG A 32 13.46 -21.89 32.68
CA ARG A 32 14.57 -22.16 31.76
C ARG A 32 15.00 -20.80 31.24
N GLY A 33 16.05 -20.27 31.85
CA GLY A 33 16.77 -19.09 31.37
C GLY A 33 17.03 -19.24 29.87
N LYS A 34 16.16 -18.62 29.07
CA LYS A 34 16.35 -18.50 27.63
C LYS A 34 17.39 -17.40 27.51
N SER A 35 18.66 -17.80 27.38
CA SER A 35 19.73 -16.91 26.92
C SER A 35 19.16 -16.16 25.72
N MET A 36 18.81 -14.89 25.95
CA MET A 36 18.50 -13.97 24.88
C MET A 36 19.83 -13.73 24.19
N ASN A 37 20.17 -14.61 23.24
CA ASN A 37 21.04 -14.25 22.13
C ASN A 37 20.36 -13.04 21.52
N THR A 38 20.81 -11.87 21.93
CA THR A 38 20.30 -10.60 21.44
C THR A 38 20.98 -10.42 20.10
N GLU A 39 20.50 -11.15 19.08
CA GLU A 39 20.88 -10.85 17.72
C GLU A 39 20.62 -9.36 17.49
N PRO A 40 21.56 -8.63 16.87
CA PRO A 40 21.36 -7.21 16.64
C PRO A 40 20.09 -7.05 15.82
N ALA A 41 19.09 -6.36 16.40
CA ALA A 41 17.82 -6.13 15.74
C ALA A 41 18.08 -5.47 14.38
N GLN A 42 17.59 -6.09 13.32
CA GLN A 42 17.73 -5.59 11.97
C GLN A 42 17.21 -4.14 11.91
N GLN A 43 18.12 -3.20 11.63
CA GLN A 43 17.75 -1.81 11.42
C GLN A 43 17.28 -1.61 9.98
N TRP A 44 16.28 -0.74 9.80
CA TRP A 44 15.67 -0.45 8.50
C TRP A 44 15.86 1.02 8.13
N GLU A 45 16.12 1.26 6.86
CA GLU A 45 15.96 2.57 6.23
C GLU A 45 14.63 2.60 5.49
N TYR A 46 13.95 3.75 5.50
CA TYR A 46 12.67 3.94 4.84
C TYR A 46 12.74 5.05 3.80
N ALA A 47 12.03 4.85 2.68
CA ALA A 47 11.83 5.86 1.66
C ALA A 47 10.33 5.99 1.36
N VAL A 48 9.85 7.23 1.26
CA VAL A 48 8.42 7.52 1.03
C VAL A 48 8.31 8.33 -0.26
N TYR A 49 7.48 7.87 -1.18
CA TYR A 49 7.25 8.53 -2.46
C TYR A 49 5.77 8.87 -2.60
N HIS A 50 5.49 10.12 -2.96
CA HIS A 50 4.16 10.54 -3.38
C HIS A 50 3.99 10.24 -4.86
N VAL A 51 2.89 9.58 -5.23
CA VAL A 51 2.57 9.24 -6.62
C VAL A 51 1.41 10.09 -7.11
N ASN A 52 1.67 10.93 -8.11
CA ASN A 52 0.65 11.73 -8.78
C ASN A 52 -0.07 10.87 -9.83
N PHE A 53 -1.32 10.50 -9.57
CA PHE A 53 -2.22 9.92 -10.57
C PHE A 53 -3.20 10.98 -11.06
N SER A 54 -2.70 12.04 -11.69
CA SER A 54 -3.57 12.98 -12.39
C SER A 54 -3.83 12.44 -13.79
N LYS A 55 -5.07 11.99 -14.05
CA LYS A 55 -5.52 11.59 -15.40
C LYS A 55 -5.31 12.71 -16.44
N ASP A 56 -5.23 13.95 -15.96
CA ASP A 56 -5.14 15.17 -16.75
C ASP A 56 -3.74 15.80 -16.81
N GLN A 57 -2.70 15.28 -16.13
CA GLN A 57 -1.33 15.84 -16.23
C GLN A 57 -0.51 15.29 -17.40
N HIS A 58 -1.15 14.63 -18.36
CA HIS A 58 -0.57 14.45 -19.69
C HIS A 58 -0.79 15.67 -20.59
N THR A 59 -0.94 16.87 -20.03
CA THR A 59 -0.81 18.08 -20.83
C THR A 59 0.65 18.21 -21.19
N SER A 60 1.03 17.61 -22.33
CA SER A 60 2.22 18.02 -23.06
C SER A 60 2.23 19.55 -23.06
N PRO A 61 3.37 20.19 -22.74
CA PRO A 61 3.39 21.63 -22.59
C PRO A 61 2.80 22.26 -23.85
N SER A 62 1.93 23.25 -23.68
CA SER A 62 1.26 23.89 -24.80
C SER A 62 2.10 25.07 -25.27
N ALA A 63 2.48 25.07 -26.55
CA ALA A 63 3.14 26.24 -27.15
C ALA A 63 2.23 27.48 -27.13
N SER A 64 0.91 27.28 -27.06
CA SER A 64 -0.06 28.37 -26.91
C SER A 64 0.04 29.01 -25.52
N GLU A 65 0.06 28.19 -24.46
CA GLU A 65 0.22 28.67 -23.08
C GLU A 65 1.59 29.35 -22.88
N ALA A 66 2.64 28.84 -23.55
CA ALA A 66 3.96 29.46 -23.53
C ALA A 66 3.97 30.82 -24.24
N SER A 67 3.33 30.91 -25.42
CA SER A 67 3.14 32.18 -26.15
C SER A 67 2.41 33.21 -25.30
N GLU A 68 1.31 32.82 -24.64
CA GLU A 68 0.54 33.69 -23.75
C GLU A 68 1.37 34.19 -22.56
N LYS A 69 2.17 33.33 -21.93
CA LYS A 69 3.10 33.71 -20.85
C LYS A 69 4.18 34.68 -21.31
N LEU A 70 4.57 34.61 -22.58
CA LEU A 70 5.51 35.54 -23.21
C LEU A 70 4.82 36.80 -23.75
N GLY A 71 3.56 37.04 -23.38
CA GLY A 71 2.78 38.20 -23.81
C GLY A 71 2.47 38.22 -25.31
N GLY A 72 2.47 37.05 -25.97
CA GLY A 72 2.25 36.91 -27.41
C GLY A 72 3.42 37.39 -28.28
N THR A 73 4.57 37.71 -27.68
CA THR A 73 5.77 38.17 -28.42
C THR A 73 6.34 37.10 -29.35
N LEU A 74 6.26 35.83 -28.93
CA LEU A 74 6.60 34.67 -29.74
C LEU A 74 5.33 33.91 -30.07
N SER A 75 5.06 33.69 -31.35
CA SER A 75 3.88 32.93 -31.76
C SER A 75 3.99 31.46 -31.33
N PRO A 76 2.86 30.77 -31.09
CA PRO A 76 2.87 29.35 -30.75
C PRO A 76 3.61 28.49 -31.79
N GLU A 77 3.50 28.86 -33.07
CA GLU A 77 4.21 28.16 -34.16
C GLU A 77 5.72 28.35 -34.10
N PHE A 78 6.19 29.55 -33.74
CA PHE A 78 7.61 29.81 -33.53
C PHE A 78 8.16 28.99 -32.36
N ILE A 79 7.42 28.94 -31.25
CA ILE A 79 7.80 28.17 -30.05
C ILE A 79 7.87 26.66 -30.36
N ARG A 80 6.91 26.11 -31.12
CA ARG A 80 6.97 24.69 -31.54
C ARG A 80 8.16 24.39 -32.45
N LYS A 81 8.54 25.35 -33.30
CA LYS A 81 9.63 25.19 -34.25
C LYS A 81 10.99 25.23 -33.57
N GLU A 82 11.18 26.14 -32.61
CA GLU A 82 12.44 26.30 -31.87
C GLU A 82 12.63 25.25 -30.78
N PHE A 83 11.54 24.74 -30.20
CA PHE A 83 11.57 23.74 -29.13
C PHE A 83 10.77 22.48 -29.50
N PRO A 84 11.12 21.80 -30.60
CA PRO A 84 10.33 20.67 -31.10
C PRO A 84 10.30 19.51 -30.09
N GLU A 85 11.39 19.24 -29.39
CA GLU A 85 11.45 18.17 -28.36
C GLU A 85 10.47 18.40 -27.20
N GLN A 86 10.19 19.66 -26.87
CA GLN A 86 9.33 20.01 -25.75
C GLN A 86 7.85 20.04 -26.16
N TYR A 87 7.53 20.52 -27.37
CA TYR A 87 6.15 20.79 -27.79
C TYR A 87 5.61 19.83 -28.86
N GLN A 88 6.44 18.97 -29.47
CA GLN A 88 5.97 17.89 -30.35
C GLN A 88 5.74 16.63 -29.52
N LYS A 89 4.48 16.23 -29.42
CA LYS A 89 4.03 15.14 -28.55
C LYS A 89 4.70 13.80 -28.91
N ALA A 90 5.56 13.29 -28.02
CA ALA A 90 5.63 11.85 -27.83
C ALA A 90 4.31 11.40 -27.17
N PRO A 91 3.69 10.29 -27.62
CA PRO A 91 2.48 9.79 -26.98
C PRO A 91 2.73 9.56 -25.48
N PRO A 92 1.78 9.92 -24.60
CA PRO A 92 1.95 9.71 -23.17
C PRO A 92 2.15 8.22 -22.92
N THR A 93 3.27 7.87 -22.30
CA THR A 93 3.53 6.50 -21.86
C THR A 93 2.42 6.07 -20.90
N HIS A 94 1.87 4.87 -21.07
CA HIS A 94 0.81 4.36 -20.21
C HIS A 94 1.23 4.46 -18.72
N PRO A 95 0.39 4.98 -17.80
CA PRO A 95 0.79 5.21 -16.41
C PRO A 95 1.41 3.99 -15.71
N ALA A 96 0.89 2.79 -15.99
CA ALA A 96 1.46 1.54 -15.45
C ALA A 96 2.91 1.30 -15.91
N GLU A 97 3.27 1.71 -17.12
CA GLU A 97 4.62 1.54 -17.66
C GLU A 97 5.60 2.51 -16.99
N GLN A 98 5.17 3.75 -16.74
CA GLN A 98 5.95 4.71 -15.95
C GLN A 98 6.16 4.19 -14.52
N LEU A 99 5.10 3.65 -13.91
CA LEU A 99 5.18 3.06 -12.58
C LEU A 99 6.11 1.85 -12.56
N ARG A 100 6.07 1.00 -13.58
CA ARG A 100 6.98 -0.16 -13.74
C ARG A 100 8.44 0.29 -13.77
N VAL A 101 8.78 1.28 -14.60
CA VAL A 101 10.15 1.82 -14.69
C VAL A 101 10.59 2.40 -13.34
N PHE A 102 9.72 3.15 -12.68
CA PHE A 102 9.97 3.70 -11.35
C PHE A 102 10.25 2.60 -10.32
N LEU A 103 9.34 1.62 -10.19
CA LEU A 103 9.45 0.53 -9.22
C LEU A 103 10.72 -0.30 -9.44
N ASN A 104 11.07 -0.58 -10.70
CA ASN A 104 12.29 -1.31 -11.02
C ASN A 104 13.56 -0.52 -10.66
N THR A 105 13.53 0.81 -10.86
CA THR A 105 14.65 1.70 -10.50
C THR A 105 14.84 1.78 -8.99
N VAL A 106 13.76 1.75 -8.22
CA VAL A 106 13.81 1.74 -6.76
C VAL A 106 14.25 0.36 -6.26
N GLY A 107 13.69 -0.72 -6.81
CA GLY A 107 14.02 -2.10 -6.48
C GLY A 107 15.48 -2.47 -6.76
N SER A 108 16.07 -1.98 -7.85
CA SER A 108 17.49 -2.23 -8.17
C SER A 108 18.47 -1.65 -7.14
N LYS A 109 18.02 -0.68 -6.33
CA LYS A 109 18.77 -0.09 -5.21
C LYS A 109 18.54 -0.81 -3.87
N GLY A 110 17.89 -1.97 -3.90
CA GLY A 110 17.61 -2.81 -2.73
C GLY A 110 16.39 -2.37 -1.90
N TRP A 111 15.57 -1.46 -2.42
CA TRP A 111 14.34 -1.02 -1.75
C TRP A 111 13.17 -1.96 -2.06
N GLU A 112 12.49 -2.40 -1.01
CA GLU A 112 11.29 -3.23 -1.07
C GLU A 112 10.06 -2.36 -0.84
N LEU A 113 9.04 -2.46 -1.70
CA LEU A 113 7.75 -1.80 -1.46
C LEU A 113 7.01 -2.54 -0.34
N THR A 114 6.68 -1.82 0.73
CA THR A 114 6.05 -2.41 1.93
C THR A 114 4.59 -2.04 2.08
N SER A 115 4.21 -0.86 1.64
CA SER A 115 2.86 -0.36 1.80
C SER A 115 2.53 0.68 0.74
N THR A 116 1.27 0.66 0.33
CA THR A 116 0.64 1.67 -0.52
C THR A 116 -0.54 2.21 0.26
N THR A 117 -0.47 3.48 0.67
CA THR A 117 -1.48 4.08 1.55
C THR A 117 -1.88 5.47 1.08
N HIS A 118 -3.11 5.87 1.41
CA HIS A 118 -3.56 7.24 1.19
C HIS A 118 -3.36 8.07 2.45
N ILE A 119 -2.74 9.24 2.31
CA ILE A 119 -2.67 10.26 3.37
C ILE A 119 -3.45 11.48 2.87
N GLY A 120 -4.70 11.58 3.29
CA GLY A 120 -5.65 12.51 2.67
C GLY A 120 -5.86 12.16 1.19
N PRO A 121 -5.74 13.10 0.24
CA PRO A 121 -5.88 12.84 -1.19
C PRO A 121 -4.62 12.24 -1.85
N LEU A 122 -3.52 12.10 -1.09
CA LEU A 122 -2.21 11.75 -1.64
C LEU A 122 -1.97 10.25 -1.55
N LEU A 123 -1.62 9.62 -2.68
CA LEU A 123 -1.21 8.22 -2.71
C LEU A 123 0.29 8.10 -2.43
N MET A 124 0.63 7.44 -1.33
CA MET A 124 1.99 7.27 -0.85
C MET A 124 2.45 5.82 -1.00
N PHE A 125 3.65 5.65 -1.53
CA PHE A 125 4.36 4.37 -1.56
C PHE A 125 5.47 4.40 -0.52
N ILE A 126 5.45 3.42 0.39
CA ILE A 126 6.42 3.30 1.48
C ILE A 126 7.32 2.11 1.17
N PHE A 127 8.61 2.37 1.06
CA PHE A 127 9.65 1.37 0.86
C PHE A 127 10.51 1.23 2.10
N ARG A 128 11.09 0.05 2.27
CA ARG A 128 12.15 -0.19 3.25
C ARG A 128 13.34 -0.89 2.62
N ARG A 129 14.50 -0.77 3.26
CA ARG A 129 15.64 -1.65 3.01
C ARG A 129 16.44 -1.88 4.29
N PRO A 130 17.17 -3.01 4.41
CA PRO A 130 18.09 -3.21 5.53
C PRO A 130 19.13 -2.09 5.56
N LYS A 131 19.33 -1.49 6.73
CA LYS A 131 20.43 -0.54 6.92
C LYS A 131 21.75 -1.32 6.84
N PRO A 132 22.73 -0.89 6.02
CA PRO A 132 24.04 -1.50 6.03
C PRO A 132 24.60 -1.43 7.45
N GLN A 133 24.95 -2.57 8.03
CA GLN A 133 25.72 -2.54 9.27
C GLN A 133 27.06 -1.88 8.94
N PRO A 134 27.56 -0.95 9.78
CA PRO A 134 28.92 -0.47 9.63
C PRO A 134 29.82 -1.69 9.82
N SER A 135 30.38 -2.21 8.72
CA SER A 135 31.42 -3.23 8.79
C SER A 135 32.55 -2.63 9.61
N ALA A 136 32.83 -3.20 10.77
CA ALA A 136 34.00 -2.88 11.57
C ALA A 136 35.22 -2.96 10.64
N GLN A 137 35.80 -1.80 10.29
CA GLN A 137 36.99 -1.74 9.48
C GLN A 137 38.18 -2.31 10.27
N PRO A 138 39.13 -2.98 9.59
CA PRO A 138 40.32 -3.57 10.22
C PRO A 138 41.27 -2.51 10.80
#